data_AF-A0A9W8TLG2-F1
#
_entry.id   AF-A0A9W8TLG2-F1
#
_cell.length_a   1.000
_cell.length_b   1.000
_cell.length_c   1.000
_cell.angle_alpha   90.00
_cell.angle_beta   90.00
_cell.angle_gamma   90.00
#
_symmetry.space_group_name_H-M   'P 1'
#
loop_
_entity.id
_entity.type
_entity.pdbx_description
1 polymer ?
#
loop_
_entity_poly.entity_id
_entity_poly.type
_entity_poly.pdbx_seq_one_letter_code
_entity_poly.pdbx_strand_id
1 'polypeptide(L)'
;MFSTRLRFCLEWLVLTLTLTVRPIGTLHLTLGVMSFPKDEGLEKAVALLKTLIPRKILADIAEAPPAVEEGKPAGPLPSPLSVTLKGLHSMQPAAKASVLYAPPVDDGGGLLIKFCEKLRSAFQEAGLMMEDSRPLLLHATILNTMYVKGRNASRGGGGGGRGRGREKLTIDARQILDRYDDYSWIENSPVEKIAICRMGAKKQDDGDEAYEVEAEIDVI
;
A
#
# COMPACT_ATOMS: atom_id res chain seq x y z
N MET A 1 -22.51 -12.67 19.38
CA MET A 1 -22.24 -12.71 17.92
C MET A 1 -20.80 -12.26 17.73
N PHE A 2 -19.93 -13.19 17.36
CA PHE A 2 -18.49 -12.98 17.20
C PHE A 2 -18.18 -12.36 15.84
N SER A 3 -17.21 -11.44 15.77
CA SER A 3 -16.33 -11.33 14.58
C SER A 3 -15.03 -10.58 14.93
N THR A 4 -13.99 -11.40 15.12
CA THR A 4 -12.64 -11.29 14.54
C THR A 4 -11.89 -9.95 14.60
N ARG A 5 -11.17 -9.72 15.71
CA ARG A 5 -9.91 -8.96 15.69
C ARG A 5 -8.79 -9.93 15.26
N LEU A 6 -8.09 -9.65 14.16
CA LEU A 6 -6.85 -10.35 13.83
C LEU A 6 -5.82 -10.11 14.95
N ARG A 7 -5.56 -11.13 15.77
CA ARG A 7 -4.34 -11.21 16.59
C ARG A 7 -3.32 -12.01 15.79
N PHE A 8 -2.31 -11.34 15.26
CA PHE A 8 -1.11 -12.02 14.78
C PHE A 8 -0.33 -12.56 15.98
N CYS A 9 -0.17 -13.88 16.05
CA CYS A 9 0.68 -14.54 17.04
C CYS A 9 2.15 -14.39 16.60
N LEU A 10 2.87 -13.44 17.19
CA LEU A 10 4.28 -13.12 16.91
C LEU A 10 5.17 -13.57 18.08
N GLU A 11 5.05 -14.82 18.52
CA GLU A 11 5.90 -15.35 19.62
C GLU A 11 7.32 -15.75 19.19
N TRP A 12 7.73 -15.54 17.92
CA TRP A 12 9.10 -15.84 17.45
C TRP A 12 9.85 -14.68 16.79
N LEU A 13 9.29 -13.46 16.79
CA LEU A 13 10.02 -12.25 16.33
C LEU A 13 10.66 -11.48 17.50
N VAL A 14 10.98 -12.17 18.59
CA VAL A 14 11.74 -11.63 19.72
C VAL A 14 13.23 -11.83 19.44
N LEU A 15 13.78 -11.03 18.53
CA LEU A 15 15.20 -10.68 18.49
C LEU A 15 15.42 -9.44 17.60
N THR A 16 15.19 -8.27 18.20
CA THR A 16 15.77 -6.96 17.82
C THR A 16 15.48 -6.40 16.41
N LEU A 17 14.35 -5.70 16.21
CA LEU A 17 14.18 -4.70 15.11
C LEU A 17 12.93 -3.79 15.27
N THR A 18 12.70 -3.22 16.45
CA THR A 18 11.43 -2.55 16.84
C THR A 18 11.12 -1.16 16.26
N LEU A 19 11.62 -0.74 15.09
CA LEU A 19 11.24 0.56 14.48
C LEU A 19 11.19 0.59 12.94
N THR A 20 11.48 -0.52 12.24
CA THR A 20 11.59 -0.53 10.77
C THR A 20 10.42 -1.19 10.06
N VAL A 21 9.77 -2.16 10.74
CA VAL A 21 8.57 -2.83 10.24
C VAL A 21 7.40 -1.87 10.36
N ARG A 22 6.61 -1.77 9.30
CA ARG A 22 5.45 -0.90 9.24
C ARG A 22 4.38 -1.41 10.21
N PRO A 23 3.80 -0.52 11.03
CA PRO A 23 2.71 -0.92 11.91
C PRO A 23 1.51 -1.40 11.08
N ILE A 24 0.75 -2.36 11.61
CA ILE A 24 -0.31 -3.06 10.87
C ILE A 24 -1.39 -2.08 10.42
N GLY A 25 -1.75 -1.09 11.26
CA GLY A 25 -2.70 -0.02 10.93
C GLY A 25 -2.26 0.89 9.76
N THR A 26 -1.02 0.75 9.28
CA THR A 26 -0.49 1.52 8.14
C THR A 26 -0.31 0.72 6.86
N LEU A 27 -0.73 -0.55 6.83
CA LEU A 27 -0.64 -1.38 5.62
C LEU A 27 -1.70 -0.93 4.61
N HIS A 28 -1.27 -0.56 3.41
CA HIS A 28 -2.15 -0.10 2.33
C HIS A 28 -1.49 -0.33 0.97
N LEU A 29 -2.30 -0.31 -0.09
CA LEU A 29 -1.84 -0.25 -1.48
C LEU A 29 -2.05 1.17 -2.00
N THR A 30 -0.97 1.84 -2.37
CA THR A 30 -1.04 3.22 -2.86
C THR A 30 -1.42 3.26 -4.34
N LEU A 31 -2.53 3.91 -4.67
CA LEU A 31 -3.00 4.11 -6.05
C LEU A 31 -2.33 5.30 -6.73
N GLY A 32 -1.97 6.30 -5.95
CA GLY A 32 -1.28 7.50 -6.42
C GLY A 32 -1.13 8.54 -5.32
N VAL A 33 -0.45 9.63 -5.65
CA VAL A 33 -0.18 10.72 -4.72
C VAL A 33 -0.74 12.01 -5.31
N MET A 34 -1.46 12.76 -4.47
CA MET A 34 -1.99 14.08 -4.79
C MET A 34 -1.27 15.13 -3.94
N SER A 35 -1.17 16.35 -4.45
CA SER A 35 -0.58 17.47 -3.74
C SER A 35 -1.53 18.65 -3.82
N PHE A 36 -2.03 19.09 -2.67
CA PHE A 36 -2.93 20.23 -2.52
C PHE A 36 -2.25 21.32 -1.68
N PRO A 37 -1.42 22.19 -2.28
CA PRO A 37 -0.86 23.33 -1.56
C PRO A 37 -2.00 24.16 -0.95
N LYS A 38 -1.92 24.45 0.35
CA LYS A 38 -2.96 25.17 1.10
C LYS A 38 -4.34 24.51 1.07
N ASP A 39 -4.39 23.19 0.88
CA ASP A 39 -5.61 22.38 0.76
C ASP A 39 -6.49 22.73 -0.46
N GLU A 40 -5.97 23.54 -1.39
CA GLU A 40 -6.65 23.88 -2.64
C GLU A 40 -6.75 22.63 -3.53
N GLY A 41 -7.97 22.08 -3.67
CA GLY A 41 -8.26 20.88 -4.44
C GLY A 41 -8.66 19.65 -3.61
N LEU A 42 -8.45 19.68 -2.29
CA LEU A 42 -8.83 18.57 -1.41
C LEU A 42 -10.35 18.31 -1.43
N GLU A 43 -11.17 19.36 -1.33
CA GLU A 43 -12.64 19.24 -1.40
C GLU A 43 -13.10 18.63 -2.73
N LYS A 44 -12.45 19.00 -3.84
CA LYS A 44 -12.74 18.44 -5.16
C LYS A 44 -12.37 16.95 -5.23
N ALA A 45 -11.26 16.55 -4.64
CA ALA A 45 -10.86 15.14 -4.58
C ALA A 45 -11.79 14.30 -3.69
N VAL A 46 -12.20 14.84 -2.54
CA VAL A 46 -13.20 14.21 -1.68
C VAL A 46 -14.55 14.09 -2.39
N ALA A 47 -14.98 15.14 -3.09
CA ALA A 47 -16.21 15.13 -3.87
C ALA A 47 -16.14 14.07 -4.98
N LEU A 48 -15.04 14.00 -5.73
CA LEU A 48 -14.83 12.97 -6.76
C LEU A 48 -14.82 11.57 -6.16
N LEU A 49 -14.13 11.33 -5.04
CA LEU A 49 -14.13 10.01 -4.39
C LEU A 49 -15.57 9.57 -4.11
N LYS A 50 -16.41 10.46 -3.58
CA LYS A 50 -17.80 10.16 -3.22
C LYS A 50 -18.72 9.92 -4.42
N THR A 51 -18.34 10.31 -5.63
CA THR A 51 -19.13 10.03 -6.84
C THR A 51 -18.75 8.70 -7.49
N LEU A 52 -17.64 8.08 -7.11
CA LEU A 52 -17.24 6.78 -7.63
C LEU A 52 -18.21 5.69 -7.15
N ILE A 53 -18.50 4.74 -8.05
CA ILE A 53 -19.33 3.57 -7.75
C ILE A 53 -18.46 2.33 -7.99
N PRO A 54 -17.71 1.85 -6.97
CA PRO A 54 -16.75 0.75 -7.12
C PRO A 54 -17.35 -0.51 -7.76
N ARG A 55 -18.56 -0.90 -7.36
CA ARG A 55 -19.29 -2.03 -7.94
C ARG A 55 -19.50 -1.89 -9.45
N LYS A 56 -19.79 -0.67 -9.92
CA LYS A 56 -19.95 -0.40 -11.36
C LYS A 56 -18.62 -0.53 -12.08
N ILE A 57 -17.55 0.04 -11.52
CA ILE A 57 -16.19 -0.07 -12.09
C ILE A 57 -15.79 -1.55 -12.22
N LEU A 58 -16.06 -2.37 -11.20
CA LEU A 58 -15.79 -3.80 -11.22
C LEU A 58 -16.63 -4.53 -12.28
N ALA A 59 -17.91 -4.22 -12.39
CA ALA A 59 -18.79 -4.79 -13.43
C ALA A 59 -18.30 -4.42 -14.83
N ASP A 60 -17.95 -3.15 -15.07
CA ASP A 60 -17.44 -2.66 -16.37
C ASP A 60 -16.12 -3.37 -16.77
N ILE A 61 -15.27 -3.72 -15.79
CA ILE A 61 -14.04 -4.48 -16.04
C ILE A 61 -14.35 -5.95 -16.37
N ALA A 62 -15.33 -6.55 -15.69
CA ALA A 62 -15.73 -7.95 -15.89
C ALA A 62 -16.49 -8.17 -17.21
N GLU A 63 -17.25 -7.17 -17.67
CA GLU A 63 -18.00 -7.20 -18.94
C GLU A 63 -17.15 -6.84 -20.17
N ALA A 64 -15.92 -6.34 -19.97
CA ALA A 64 -15.00 -6.10 -21.08
C ALA A 64 -14.75 -7.42 -21.83
N PRO A 65 -14.99 -7.47 -23.15
CA PRO A 65 -15.02 -8.75 -23.86
C PRO A 65 -13.66 -9.45 -23.76
N PRO A 66 -13.62 -10.72 -23.31
CA PRO A 66 -12.47 -11.55 -23.60
C PRO A 66 -12.41 -11.70 -25.13
N ALA A 67 -11.20 -11.73 -25.69
CA ALA A 67 -11.03 -12.22 -27.03
C ALA A 67 -11.63 -13.65 -27.08
N VAL A 68 -12.79 -13.76 -27.74
CA VAL A 68 -13.50 -14.95 -28.21
C VAL A 68 -13.28 -16.24 -27.39
N GLU A 69 -14.17 -16.52 -26.44
CA GLU A 69 -14.57 -17.89 -26.08
C GLU A 69 -16.07 -17.85 -25.73
N GLU A 70 -16.89 -18.39 -26.63
CA GLU A 70 -18.35 -18.43 -26.52
C GLU A 70 -18.80 -19.51 -25.50
N GLY A 71 -19.76 -19.15 -24.64
CA GLY A 71 -20.63 -20.12 -23.98
C GLY A 71 -20.32 -20.46 -22.51
N LYS A 72 -20.58 -19.52 -21.60
CA LYS A 72 -20.91 -19.85 -20.20
C LYS A 72 -22.06 -18.96 -19.71
N PRO A 73 -23.12 -19.51 -19.08
CA PRO A 73 -24.23 -18.72 -18.58
C PRO A 73 -23.76 -17.81 -17.45
N ALA A 74 -24.40 -16.64 -17.34
CA ALA A 74 -24.14 -15.61 -16.33
C ALA A 74 -24.00 -16.24 -14.94
N GLY A 75 -22.76 -16.26 -14.45
CA GLY A 75 -22.40 -16.77 -13.14
C GLY A 75 -22.89 -15.85 -12.01
N PRO A 76 -22.75 -16.30 -10.75
CA PRO A 76 -23.23 -15.57 -9.57
C PRO A 76 -22.59 -14.18 -9.49
N LEU A 77 -23.22 -13.28 -8.71
CA LEU A 77 -22.72 -11.96 -8.29
C LEU A 77 -21.18 -11.93 -8.21
N PRO A 78 -20.51 -10.88 -8.72
CA PRO A 78 -19.05 -10.81 -8.68
C PRO A 78 -18.60 -11.02 -7.25
N SER A 79 -17.79 -12.07 -7.05
CA SER A 79 -17.17 -12.36 -5.77
C SER A 79 -16.44 -11.11 -5.28
N PRO A 80 -16.49 -10.82 -3.97
CA PRO A 80 -15.88 -9.61 -3.42
C PRO A 80 -14.41 -9.55 -3.86
N LEU A 81 -13.98 -8.37 -4.31
CA LEU A 81 -12.60 -8.16 -4.75
C LEU A 81 -11.67 -8.52 -3.59
N SER A 82 -10.80 -9.51 -3.78
CA SER A 82 -9.87 -9.98 -2.76
C SER A 82 -8.42 -9.73 -3.16
N VAL A 83 -7.54 -9.70 -2.16
CA VAL A 83 -6.10 -9.55 -2.33
C VAL A 83 -5.34 -10.56 -1.49
N THR A 84 -4.33 -11.18 -2.09
CA THR A 84 -3.31 -11.98 -1.42
C THR A 84 -1.98 -11.24 -1.56
N LEU A 85 -1.26 -11.04 -0.46
CA LEU A 85 0.08 -10.43 -0.48
C LEU A 85 1.11 -11.51 -0.15
N LYS A 86 2.01 -11.79 -1.09
CA LYS A 86 2.98 -12.86 -0.96
C LYS A 86 4.36 -12.40 -1.39
N GLY A 87 5.37 -12.91 -0.72
CA GLY A 87 6.75 -12.60 -1.05
C GLY A 87 7.24 -11.31 -0.42
N LEU A 88 8.52 -11.02 -0.62
CA LEU A 88 9.11 -9.76 -0.21
C LEU A 88 10.07 -9.29 -1.29
N HIS A 89 9.94 -8.02 -1.69
CA HIS A 89 10.69 -7.44 -2.80
C HIS A 89 11.34 -6.13 -2.37
N SER A 90 12.38 -5.72 -3.09
CA SER A 90 12.97 -4.38 -2.97
C SER A 90 12.90 -3.64 -4.30
N MET A 91 12.60 -2.35 -4.26
CA MET A 91 12.73 -1.46 -5.42
C MET A 91 14.18 -1.05 -5.68
N GLN A 92 15.04 -1.20 -4.67
CA GLN A 92 16.45 -0.86 -4.72
C GLN A 92 17.29 -2.13 -4.91
N PRO A 93 18.58 -2.01 -5.28
CA PRO A 93 19.48 -3.15 -5.21
C PRO A 93 19.42 -3.78 -3.82
N ALA A 94 19.19 -5.10 -3.76
CA ALA A 94 18.98 -5.81 -2.51
C ALA A 94 20.11 -5.59 -1.49
N ALA A 95 21.36 -5.42 -1.95
CA ALA A 95 22.51 -5.15 -1.09
C ALA A 95 22.47 -3.78 -0.36
N LYS A 96 21.61 -2.85 -0.80
CA LYS A 96 21.46 -1.50 -0.24
C LYS A 96 19.98 -1.09 -0.19
N ALA A 97 19.12 -2.01 0.24
CA ALA A 97 17.69 -1.76 0.37
C ALA A 97 17.41 -0.82 1.55
N SER A 98 16.41 0.04 1.39
CA SER A 98 15.85 0.90 2.44
C SER A 98 14.34 0.78 2.54
N VAL A 99 13.72 0.13 1.55
CA VAL A 99 12.30 -0.19 1.51
C VAL A 99 12.15 -1.62 1.04
N LEU A 100 11.34 -2.41 1.75
CA LEU A 100 10.88 -3.73 1.34
C LEU A 100 9.35 -3.75 1.32
N TYR A 101 8.78 -4.41 0.33
CA TYR A 101 7.35 -4.46 0.12
C TYR A 101 6.86 -5.84 -0.30
N ALA A 102 5.61 -6.15 0.01
CA ALA A 102 4.91 -7.34 -0.47
C ALA A 102 4.00 -6.94 -1.66
N PRO A 103 4.19 -7.53 -2.86
CA PRO A 103 3.28 -7.33 -3.97
C PRO A 103 1.98 -8.14 -3.79
N PRO A 104 0.87 -7.71 -4.41
CA PRO A 104 -0.28 -8.58 -4.56
C PRO A 104 0.03 -9.72 -5.53
N VAL A 105 -0.50 -10.91 -5.23
CA VAL A 105 -0.57 -12.03 -6.16
C VAL A 105 -1.75 -11.79 -7.08
N ASP A 106 -1.51 -11.85 -8.37
CA ASP A 106 -2.55 -11.69 -9.38
C ASP A 106 -3.11 -13.05 -9.79
N ASP A 107 -3.93 -13.64 -8.93
CA ASP A 107 -4.59 -14.93 -9.16
C ASP A 107 -5.91 -14.81 -9.96
N GLY A 108 -6.44 -13.59 -10.09
CA GLY A 108 -7.73 -13.27 -10.72
C GLY A 108 -7.64 -12.66 -12.13
N GLY A 109 -6.52 -12.79 -12.85
CA GLY A 109 -6.39 -12.31 -14.25
C GLY A 109 -6.32 -10.79 -14.40
N GLY A 110 -5.75 -10.11 -13.40
CA GLY A 110 -5.50 -8.68 -13.39
C GLY A 110 -6.66 -7.84 -12.88
N LEU A 111 -7.69 -8.43 -12.27
CA LEU A 111 -8.88 -7.67 -11.84
C LEU A 111 -8.52 -6.56 -10.85
N LEU A 112 -7.72 -6.87 -9.82
CA LEU A 112 -7.29 -5.89 -8.82
C LEU A 112 -6.52 -4.74 -9.46
N ILE A 113 -5.53 -5.05 -10.31
CA ILE A 113 -4.72 -4.01 -10.94
C ILE A 113 -5.56 -3.14 -11.90
N LYS A 114 -6.43 -3.74 -12.72
CA LYS A 114 -7.35 -3.01 -13.62
C LYS A 114 -8.30 -2.11 -12.83
N PHE A 115 -8.83 -2.59 -11.71
CA PHE A 115 -9.68 -1.81 -10.82
C PHE A 115 -8.93 -0.60 -10.25
N CYS A 116 -7.74 -0.83 -9.72
CA CYS A 116 -6.86 0.22 -9.20
C CYS A 116 -6.46 1.23 -10.28
N GLU A 117 -6.18 0.80 -11.51
CA GLU A 117 -5.89 1.67 -12.64
C GLU A 117 -7.10 2.52 -13.03
N LYS A 118 -8.31 1.96 -13.10
CA LYS A 118 -9.54 2.74 -13.36
C LYS A 118 -9.78 3.82 -12.30
N LEU A 119 -9.57 3.49 -11.03
CA LEU A 119 -9.63 4.49 -9.95
C LEU A 119 -8.60 5.58 -10.15
N ARG A 120 -7.33 5.21 -10.39
CA ARG A 120 -6.23 6.16 -10.65
C ARG A 120 -6.54 7.08 -11.84
N SER A 121 -7.03 6.53 -12.95
CA SER A 121 -7.38 7.30 -14.15
C SER A 121 -8.46 8.34 -13.87
N ALA A 122 -9.50 8.02 -13.10
CA ALA A 122 -10.55 8.99 -12.75
C ALA A 122 -9.99 10.23 -12.04
N PHE A 123 -9.02 10.06 -11.13
CA PHE A 123 -8.37 11.20 -10.45
C PHE A 123 -7.40 11.96 -11.37
N GLN A 124 -6.73 11.27 -12.31
CA GLN A 124 -5.84 11.89 -13.29
C GLN A 124 -6.62 12.72 -14.32
N GLU A 125 -7.73 12.18 -14.85
CA GLU A 125 -8.62 12.87 -15.81
C GLU A 125 -9.25 14.12 -15.20
N ALA A 126 -9.54 14.11 -13.90
CA ALA A 126 -10.02 15.27 -13.17
C ALA A 126 -8.91 16.30 -12.84
N GLY A 127 -7.65 16.04 -13.22
CA GLY A 127 -6.51 16.91 -12.95
C GLY A 127 -6.11 16.99 -11.47
N LEU A 128 -6.54 16.03 -10.65
CA LEU A 128 -6.29 16.00 -9.19
C LEU A 128 -5.05 15.18 -8.83
N MET A 129 -4.60 14.33 -9.74
CA MET A 129 -3.43 13.47 -9.59
C MET A 129 -2.50 13.67 -10.78
N MET A 130 -1.18 13.72 -10.52
CA MET A 130 -0.21 13.82 -11.61
C MET A 130 -0.29 12.59 -12.52
N GLU A 131 -0.24 12.85 -13.82
CA GLU A 131 -0.07 11.81 -14.81
C GLU A 131 1.35 11.22 -14.67
N ASP A 132 1.44 9.90 -14.60
CA ASP A 132 2.70 9.19 -14.55
C ASP A 132 2.61 8.05 -15.57
N SER A 133 3.45 8.13 -16.59
CA SER A 133 3.46 7.21 -17.74
C SER A 133 3.90 5.80 -17.38
N ARG A 134 4.35 5.58 -16.13
CA ARG A 134 4.70 4.24 -15.64
C ARG A 134 3.44 3.46 -15.24
N PRO A 135 3.44 2.13 -15.50
CA PRO A 135 2.41 1.24 -15.00
C PRO A 135 2.26 1.34 -13.48
N LEU A 136 1.04 1.13 -12.98
CA LEU A 136 0.78 1.13 -11.55
C LEU A 136 1.48 -0.06 -10.89
N LEU A 137 2.38 0.20 -9.94
CA LEU A 137 3.02 -0.84 -9.13
C LEU A 137 2.32 -0.94 -7.77
N LEU A 138 1.35 -1.84 -7.67
CA LEU A 138 0.71 -2.15 -6.40
C LEU A 138 1.70 -2.86 -5.47
N HIS A 139 1.84 -2.34 -4.26
CA HIS A 139 2.69 -2.91 -3.24
C HIS A 139 2.25 -2.45 -1.85
N ALA A 140 2.36 -3.34 -0.87
CA ALA A 140 2.22 -2.99 0.54
C ALA A 140 3.61 -2.89 1.16
N THR A 141 3.97 -1.70 1.67
CA THR A 141 5.28 -1.52 2.31
C THR A 141 5.31 -2.26 3.64
N ILE A 142 6.25 -3.21 3.79
CA ILE A 142 6.47 -3.99 5.01
C ILE A 142 7.57 -3.38 5.86
N LEU A 143 8.64 -2.90 5.22
CA LEU A 143 9.80 -2.32 5.91
C LEU A 143 10.19 -1.01 5.26
N ASN A 144 10.46 0.02 6.06
CA ASN A 144 11.03 1.27 5.56
C ASN A 144 11.99 1.89 6.58
N THR A 145 13.27 1.95 6.23
CA THR A 145 14.34 2.42 7.11
C THR A 145 14.36 3.93 7.28
N MET A 146 13.61 4.70 6.49
CA MET A 146 13.54 6.16 6.64
C MET A 146 12.94 6.58 7.99
N TYR A 147 12.13 5.72 8.60
CA TYR A 147 11.51 5.96 9.92
C TYR A 147 12.46 5.67 11.09
N VAL A 148 13.64 5.10 10.84
CA VAL A 148 14.64 4.91 11.88
C VAL A 148 15.23 6.27 12.25
N LYS A 149 14.88 6.77 13.44
CA LYS A 149 15.60 7.85 14.10
C LYS A 149 17.06 7.42 14.28
N GLY A 150 17.97 8.14 13.63
CA GLY A 150 19.39 7.79 13.56
C GLY A 150 19.95 7.52 14.94
N ARG A 151 20.29 6.26 15.23
CA ARG A 151 20.80 5.83 16.54
C ARG A 151 22.30 6.14 16.72
N ASN A 152 22.93 6.81 15.76
CA ASN A 152 24.36 7.18 15.79
C ASN A 152 24.59 8.69 16.00
N ALA A 153 23.95 9.27 17.02
CA ALA A 153 24.34 10.58 17.58
C ALA A 153 24.94 10.46 18.99
N SER A 154 25.40 9.27 19.38
CA SER A 154 26.08 9.05 20.67
C SER A 154 27.22 8.05 20.50
N ARG A 155 28.35 8.53 19.96
CA ARG A 155 29.70 8.08 20.32
C ARG A 155 30.73 9.05 19.72
N GLY A 156 31.10 10.04 20.54
CA GLY A 156 32.43 10.65 20.55
C GLY A 156 32.78 11.70 19.49
N GLY A 157 32.99 12.94 19.97
CA GLY A 157 34.15 13.72 19.55
C GLY A 157 33.96 14.77 18.46
N GLY A 158 33.84 16.03 18.89
CA GLY A 158 34.55 17.21 18.36
C GLY A 158 34.53 17.47 16.85
N GLY A 159 33.94 18.60 16.46
CA GLY A 159 34.31 19.29 15.21
C GLY A 159 33.11 19.87 14.49
N GLY A 160 33.02 21.21 14.49
CA GLY A 160 32.04 21.94 13.70
C GLY A 160 32.17 21.61 12.22
N GLY A 161 31.10 21.08 11.63
CA GLY A 161 31.02 20.75 10.21
C GLY A 161 29.59 20.93 9.71
N ARG A 162 29.41 21.97 8.90
CA ARG A 162 28.16 22.30 8.20
C ARG A 162 27.65 21.10 7.38
N GLY A 163 26.37 20.74 7.56
CA GLY A 163 25.50 20.28 6.47
C GLY A 163 25.75 18.90 5.85
N ARG A 164 26.12 17.85 6.60
CA ARG A 164 25.97 16.47 6.08
C ARG A 164 24.53 15.99 6.26
N GLY A 165 23.78 15.97 5.16
CA GLY A 165 22.46 15.36 5.08
C GLY A 165 22.48 13.96 5.68
N ARG A 166 21.46 13.65 6.49
CA ARG A 166 21.29 12.38 7.19
C ARG A 166 21.33 11.24 6.17
N GLU A 167 22.43 10.48 6.14
CA GLU A 167 22.60 9.39 5.19
C GLU A 167 21.47 8.37 5.39
N LYS A 168 20.79 8.00 4.30
CA LYS A 168 19.66 7.07 4.34
C LYS A 168 20.17 5.73 4.85
N LEU A 169 19.62 5.25 5.97
CA LEU A 169 19.98 3.93 6.48
C LEU A 169 19.61 2.88 5.44
N THR A 170 20.56 2.04 5.04
CA THR A 170 20.32 0.93 4.12
C THR A 170 20.70 -0.38 4.80
N ILE A 171 20.11 -1.48 4.33
CA ILE A 171 20.33 -2.84 4.77
C ILE A 171 20.67 -3.72 3.56
N ASP A 172 21.47 -4.76 3.78
CA ASP A 172 21.60 -5.85 2.83
C ASP A 172 20.45 -6.83 3.03
N ALA A 173 19.48 -6.78 2.12
CA ALA A 173 18.25 -7.53 2.20
C ALA A 173 18.31 -8.89 1.49
N ARG A 174 19.41 -9.28 0.82
CA ARG A 174 19.45 -10.51 0.00
C ARG A 174 18.92 -11.75 0.73
N GLN A 175 19.46 -12.03 1.92
CA GLN A 175 19.03 -13.17 2.74
C GLN A 175 17.59 -13.02 3.28
N ILE A 176 17.11 -11.78 3.45
CA ILE A 176 15.75 -11.51 3.93
C ILE A 176 14.77 -11.79 2.78
N LEU A 177 15.08 -11.33 1.57
CA LEU A 177 14.29 -11.60 0.38
C LEU A 177 14.20 -13.11 0.14
N ASP A 178 15.33 -13.82 0.14
CA ASP A 178 15.36 -15.27 -0.06
C ASP A 178 14.52 -16.03 0.99
N ARG A 179 14.54 -15.57 2.24
CA ARG A 179 13.78 -16.20 3.34
C ARG A 179 12.27 -16.02 3.21
N TYR A 180 11.83 -14.90 2.64
CA TYR A 180 10.42 -14.53 2.59
C TYR A 180 9.86 -14.51 1.17
N ASP A 181 10.55 -15.11 0.20
CA ASP A 181 10.18 -15.10 -1.23
C ASP A 181 8.78 -15.70 -1.48
N ASP A 182 8.41 -16.73 -0.71
CA ASP A 182 7.09 -17.37 -0.78
C ASP A 182 6.24 -17.15 0.47
N TYR A 183 6.66 -16.26 1.38
CA TYR A 183 5.93 -16.02 2.61
C TYR A 183 4.61 -15.29 2.35
N SER A 184 3.54 -15.80 2.95
CA SER A 184 2.20 -15.25 2.83
C SER A 184 1.94 -14.23 3.94
N TRP A 185 1.85 -12.96 3.56
CA TRP A 185 1.56 -11.86 4.51
C TRP A 185 0.06 -11.72 4.75
N ILE A 186 -0.73 -11.87 3.67
CA ILE A 186 -2.19 -11.79 3.66
C ILE A 186 -2.70 -12.80 2.64
N GLU A 187 -3.76 -13.54 2.98
CA GLU A 187 -4.41 -14.50 2.09
C GLU A 187 -5.87 -14.13 1.88
N ASN A 188 -6.28 -13.97 0.62
CA ASN A 188 -7.67 -13.80 0.19
C ASN A 188 -8.46 -12.78 1.02
N SER A 189 -7.81 -11.68 1.41
CA SER A 189 -8.45 -10.64 2.21
C SER A 189 -9.35 -9.78 1.32
N PRO A 190 -10.59 -9.46 1.73
CA PRO A 190 -11.43 -8.56 0.97
C PRO A 190 -10.83 -7.16 0.89
N VAL A 191 -10.99 -6.51 -0.26
CA VAL A 191 -10.71 -5.09 -0.45
C VAL A 191 -11.99 -4.34 -0.09
N GLU A 192 -12.02 -3.74 1.10
CA GLU A 192 -13.25 -3.19 1.67
C GLU A 192 -13.46 -1.71 1.34
N LYS A 193 -12.38 -0.91 1.31
CA LYS A 193 -12.47 0.54 1.26
C LYS A 193 -11.47 1.18 0.31
N ILE A 194 -11.86 2.34 -0.22
CA ILE A 194 -10.98 3.27 -0.94
C ILE A 194 -10.96 4.57 -0.15
N ALA A 195 -9.77 5.07 0.18
CA ALA A 195 -9.61 6.23 1.04
C ALA A 195 -8.64 7.29 0.46
N ILE A 196 -8.93 8.56 0.74
CA ILE A 196 -7.97 9.66 0.65
C ILE A 196 -7.39 9.88 2.05
N CYS A 197 -6.08 9.75 2.16
CA CYS A 197 -5.36 9.84 3.42
C CYS A 197 -4.37 11.01 3.40
N ARG A 198 -4.25 11.77 4.50
CA ARG A 198 -3.14 12.72 4.66
C ARG A 198 -1.83 11.95 4.78
N MET A 199 -0.79 12.42 4.11
CA MET A 199 0.54 11.82 4.28
C MET A 199 1.07 12.01 5.70
N GLY A 200 1.78 10.98 6.18
CA GLY A 200 2.34 10.94 7.53
C GLY A 200 1.38 10.31 8.53
N ALA A 201 1.58 9.02 8.79
CA ALA A 201 0.83 8.31 9.81
C ALA A 201 1.04 8.96 11.18
N LYS A 202 -0.04 9.02 11.97
CA LYS A 202 -0.07 9.57 13.32
C LYS A 202 -0.14 8.44 14.33
N LYS A 203 0.57 8.60 15.44
CA LYS A 203 0.50 7.70 16.58
C LYS A 203 -0.90 7.70 17.17
N GLN A 204 -1.39 6.51 17.47
CA GLN A 204 -2.66 6.27 18.14
C GLN A 204 -2.43 6.02 19.63
N ASP A 205 -3.51 6.07 20.42
CA ASP A 205 -3.47 5.88 21.87
C ASP A 205 -3.05 4.46 22.29
N ASP A 206 -3.25 3.48 21.42
CA ASP A 206 -2.83 2.09 21.60
C ASP A 206 -1.34 1.85 21.25
N GLY A 207 -0.64 2.89 20.81
CA GLY A 207 0.76 2.83 20.41
C GLY A 207 1.00 2.41 18.96
N ASP A 208 -0.06 2.12 18.18
CA ASP A 208 0.01 1.88 16.74
C ASP A 208 0.12 3.21 15.96
N GLU A 209 0.30 3.14 14.65
CA GLU A 209 0.20 4.30 13.76
C GLU A 209 -0.90 4.09 12.72
N ALA A 210 -1.64 5.15 12.42
CA ALA A 210 -2.68 5.13 11.38
C ALA A 210 -2.65 6.44 10.58
N TYR A 211 -3.10 6.36 9.33
CA TYR A 211 -3.27 7.53 8.49
C TYR A 211 -4.54 8.29 8.90
N GLU A 212 -4.48 9.63 8.83
CA GLU A 212 -5.68 10.45 8.95
C GLU A 212 -6.46 10.38 7.63
N VAL A 213 -7.69 9.87 7.71
CA VAL A 213 -8.59 9.67 6.56
C VAL A 213 -9.41 10.94 6.35
N GLU A 214 -9.28 11.56 5.18
CA GLU A 214 -10.09 12.71 4.77
C GLU A 214 -11.46 12.29 4.24
N ALA A 215 -11.49 11.18 3.51
CA ALA A 215 -12.70 10.57 3.01
C ALA A 215 -12.44 9.12 2.64
N GLU A 216 -13.48 8.29 2.78
CA GLU A 216 -13.47 6.91 2.34
C GLU A 216 -14.84 6.51 1.76
N ILE A 217 -14.83 5.51 0.89
CA ILE A 217 -16.02 4.85 0.37
C ILE A 217 -15.83 3.33 0.46
N ASP A 218 -16.93 2.60 0.61
CA ASP A 218 -16.93 1.14 0.58
C ASP A 218 -16.87 0.62 -0.86
N VAL A 219 -16.15 -0.47 -1.06
CA VAL A 219 -16.07 -1.18 -2.35
C VAL A 219 -17.34 -2.01 -2.60
N ILE A 220 -18.00 -2.46 -1.51
CA ILE A 220 -19.18 -3.32 -1.52
C ILE A 220 -20.33 -2.60 -0.84
#